data_AF-A0A952VQ73-F1
#
_entry.id   AF-A0A952VQ73-F1
#
_cell.length_a   1.000
_cell.length_b   1.000
_cell.length_c   1.000
_cell.angle_alpha   90.00
_cell.angle_beta   90.00
_cell.angle_gamma   90.00
#
_symmetry.space_group_name_H-M   'P 1'
#
loop_
_entity.id
_entity.type
_entity.pdbx_description
1 polymer ?
#
loop_
_entity_poly.entity_id
_entity_poly.type
_entity_poly.pdbx_seq_one_letter_code
_entity_poly.pdbx_strand_id
1 'polypeptide(L)'
;MNTIQIKTPSPEQSIPLVKEALEMEKKLTRDSLAISEGRISALVGELGVTVDQVLGGVVARGEENEQALLDLEGELELRRTLQETLTHLEQLEVCR
;
A
#
# COMPACT_ATOMS: atom_id res chain seq x y z
N MET A 1 -11.61 -0.89 22.12
CA MET A 1 -11.97 -0.60 20.72
C MET A 1 -12.78 0.68 20.73
N ASN A 2 -12.44 1.62 19.85
CA ASN A 2 -13.15 2.90 19.74
C ASN A 2 -14.07 2.86 18.51
N THR A 3 -15.23 3.51 18.58
CA THR A 3 -16.23 3.51 17.50
C THR A 3 -16.32 4.88 16.83
N ILE A 4 -16.44 4.89 15.50
CA ILE A 4 -16.81 6.07 14.72
C ILE A 4 -18.30 5.95 14.38
N GLN A 5 -19.08 7.02 14.57
CA GLN A 5 -20.52 7.04 14.29
C GLN A 5 -20.83 7.78 12.99
N ILE A 6 -21.66 7.18 12.14
CA ILE A 6 -22.15 7.78 10.90
C ILE A 6 -23.64 8.09 11.06
N LYS A 7 -24.04 9.35 10.80
CA LYS A 7 -25.46 9.75 10.77
C LYS A 7 -26.01 9.52 9.36
N THR A 8 -27.16 8.85 9.27
CA THR A 8 -27.82 8.57 7.98
C THR A 8 -29.33 8.53 8.16
N PRO A 9 -30.13 8.98 7.16
CA PRO A 9 -31.58 8.84 7.18
C PRO A 9 -32.07 7.40 6.93
N SER A 10 -31.21 6.50 6.41
CA SER A 10 -31.58 5.12 6.07
C SER A 10 -30.48 4.11 6.47
N PRO A 11 -30.39 3.74 7.76
CA PRO A 11 -29.38 2.79 8.25
C PRO A 11 -29.36 1.45 7.51
N GLU A 12 -30.55 0.93 7.16
CA GLU A 12 -30.72 -0.36 6.50
C GLU A 12 -30.08 -0.39 5.11
N GLN A 13 -30.03 0.75 4.43
CA GLN A 13 -29.36 0.91 3.13
C GLN A 13 -27.90 1.31 3.29
N SER A 14 -27.58 2.07 4.33
CA SER A 14 -26.24 2.63 4.52
C SER A 14 -25.23 1.61 5.01
N ILE A 15 -25.64 0.69 5.89
CA ILE A 15 -24.75 -0.34 6.43
C ILE A 15 -24.17 -1.24 5.30
N PRO A 16 -24.98 -1.79 4.37
CA PRO A 16 -24.45 -2.54 3.22
C PRO A 16 -23.49 -1.72 2.35
N LEU A 17 -23.81 -0.45 2.07
CA LEU A 17 -22.96 0.42 1.25
C LEU A 17 -21.59 0.65 1.88
N VAL A 18 -21.54 0.90 3.20
CA VAL A 18 -20.27 1.08 3.92
C VAL A 18 -19.46 -0.22 3.93
N LYS A 19 -20.12 -1.38 4.06
CA LYS A 19 -19.43 -2.68 3.96
C LYS A 19 -18.84 -2.91 2.58
N GLU A 20 -19.60 -2.66 1.53
CA GLU A 20 -19.14 -2.79 0.14
C GLU A 20 -17.98 -1.83 -0.16
N ALA A 21 -18.08 -0.57 0.30
CA ALA A 21 -17.01 0.40 0.15
C ALA A 21 -15.73 -0.04 0.86
N LEU A 22 -15.83 -0.59 2.06
CA LEU A 22 -14.68 -1.11 2.81
C LEU A 22 -14.03 -2.31 2.10
N GLU A 23 -14.83 -3.24 1.57
CA GLU A 23 -14.29 -4.38 0.81
C GLU A 23 -13.67 -3.96 -0.52
N MET A 24 -14.26 -2.98 -1.21
CA MET A 24 -13.66 -2.40 -2.42
C MET A 24 -12.32 -1.74 -2.10
N GLU A 25 -12.23 -0.95 -1.03
CA GLU A 25 -11.00 -0.27 -0.64
C GLU A 25 -9.88 -1.27 -0.29
N LYS A 26 -10.21 -2.34 0.44
CA LYS A 26 -9.28 -3.46 0.69
C LYS A 26 -8.79 -4.07 -0.62
N LYS A 27 -9.68 -4.31 -1.57
CA LYS A 27 -9.32 -4.88 -2.88
C LYS A 27 -8.39 -3.95 -3.65
N LEU A 28 -8.75 -2.67 -3.80
CA LEU A 28 -7.94 -1.69 -4.51
C LEU A 28 -6.55 -1.56 -3.88
N THR A 29 -6.47 -1.52 -2.54
CA THR A 29 -5.19 -1.44 -1.83
C THR A 29 -4.32 -2.68 -2.11
N ARG A 30 -4.91 -3.89 -2.13
CA ARG A 30 -4.18 -5.13 -2.49
C ARG A 30 -3.71 -5.12 -3.94
N ASP A 31 -4.55 -4.67 -4.87
CA ASP A 31 -4.21 -4.59 -6.29
C ASP A 31 -3.06 -3.58 -6.51
N SER A 32 -3.11 -2.42 -5.86
CA SER A 32 -2.04 -1.43 -5.88
C SER A 32 -0.73 -1.98 -5.28
N LEU A 33 -0.81 -2.75 -4.20
CA LEU A 33 0.35 -3.40 -3.59
C LEU A 33 1.00 -4.39 -4.56
N ALA A 34 0.21 -5.22 -5.23
CA ALA A 34 0.71 -6.17 -6.23
C ALA A 34 1.41 -5.47 -7.41
N ILE A 35 0.87 -4.34 -7.86
CA ILE A 35 1.49 -3.51 -8.91
C ILE A 35 2.84 -2.96 -8.43
N SER A 36 2.89 -2.39 -7.22
CA SER A 36 4.13 -1.83 -6.66
C SER A 36 5.20 -2.91 -6.48
N GLU A 37 4.83 -4.09 -5.97
CA GLU A 37 5.75 -5.24 -5.87
C GLU A 37 6.31 -5.68 -7.23
N GLY A 38 5.50 -5.62 -8.28
CA GLY A 38 5.95 -5.86 -9.66
C GLY A 38 6.97 -4.82 -10.13
N ARG A 39 6.76 -3.54 -9.81
CA ARG A 39 7.70 -2.45 -10.15
C ARG A 39 9.00 -2.55 -9.36
N ILE A 40 8.92 -2.84 -8.06
CA ILE A 40 10.08 -3.11 -7.20
C ILE A 40 10.90 -4.25 -7.80
N SER A 41 10.25 -5.36 -8.16
CA SER A 41 10.94 -6.52 -8.74
C SER A 41 11.67 -6.18 -10.04
N ALA A 42 11.07 -5.33 -10.90
CA ALA A 42 11.69 -4.87 -12.13
C ALA A 42 12.93 -3.99 -11.86
N LEU A 43 12.79 -2.99 -10.97
CA LEU A 43 13.86 -2.04 -10.62
C LEU A 43 15.04 -2.74 -9.93
N VAL A 44 14.75 -3.67 -9.02
CA VAL A 44 15.76 -4.51 -8.35
C VAL A 44 16.51 -5.37 -9.37
N GLY A 45 15.81 -5.92 -10.37
CA GLY A 45 16.41 -6.68 -11.46
C GLY A 45 17.28 -5.82 -12.40
N GLU A 46 16.84 -4.60 -12.72
CA GLU A 46 17.58 -3.64 -13.54
C GLU A 46 18.88 -3.18 -12.86
N LEU A 47 18.79 -2.85 -11.57
CA LEU A 47 19.91 -2.36 -10.77
C LEU A 47 20.87 -3.48 -10.32
N GLY A 48 20.45 -4.74 -10.39
CA GLY A 48 21.22 -5.89 -9.91
C GLY A 48 21.45 -5.87 -8.39
N VAL A 49 20.50 -5.31 -7.64
CA VAL A 49 20.56 -5.17 -6.17
C VAL A 49 19.51 -6.06 -5.50
N THR A 50 19.34 -5.91 -4.19
CA THR A 50 18.24 -6.46 -3.40
C THR A 50 17.59 -5.34 -2.60
N VAL A 51 16.33 -5.53 -2.21
CA VAL A 51 15.60 -4.57 -1.37
C VAL A 51 16.36 -4.27 -0.07
N ASP A 52 16.92 -5.30 0.58
CA ASP A 52 17.66 -5.14 1.82
C ASP A 52 18.94 -4.31 1.64
N GLN A 53 19.61 -4.44 0.51
CA GLN A 53 20.78 -3.62 0.18
C GLN A 53 20.41 -2.14 0.02
N VAL A 54 19.26 -1.86 -0.61
CA VAL A 54 18.78 -0.48 -0.79
C VAL A 54 18.37 0.12 0.55
N LEU A 55 17.55 -0.58 1.33
CA LEU A 55 17.11 -0.12 2.65
C LEU A 55 18.27 0.00 3.65
N GLY A 56 19.32 -0.82 3.50
CA GLY A 56 20.54 -0.74 4.29
C GLY A 56 21.50 0.37 3.87
N GLY A 57 21.22 1.09 2.77
CA GLY A 57 22.06 2.18 2.27
C GLY A 57 23.44 1.74 1.77
N VAL A 58 23.59 0.47 1.36
CA VAL A 58 24.89 -0.10 0.94
C VAL A 58 25.10 -0.07 -0.58
N VAL A 59 24.11 0.39 -1.34
CA VAL A 59 24.22 0.53 -2.79
C VAL A 59 24.94 1.83 -3.14
N ALA A 60 26.01 1.73 -3.93
CA ALA A 60 26.72 2.90 -4.43
C ALA A 60 25.86 3.67 -5.43
N ARG A 61 25.75 4.98 -5.24
CA ARG A 61 25.05 5.89 -6.15
C ARG A 61 26.02 6.51 -7.15
N GLY A 62 25.63 6.50 -8.41
CA GLY A 62 26.32 7.10 -9.55
C GLY A 62 25.31 7.70 -10.52
N GLU A 63 25.76 8.54 -11.45
CA GLU A 63 24.89 9.20 -12.43
C GLU A 63 24.07 8.20 -13.26
N GLU A 64 24.63 7.01 -13.50
CA GLU A 64 24.01 5.94 -14.29
C GLU A 64 22.86 5.20 -13.59
N ASN A 65 22.79 5.26 -12.25
CA ASN A 65 21.82 4.48 -11.46
C ASN A 65 20.99 5.33 -10.49
N GLU A 66 21.30 6.63 -10.34
CA GLU A 66 20.66 7.52 -9.37
C GLU A 66 19.14 7.57 -9.55
N GLN A 67 18.66 7.75 -10.79
CA GLN A 67 17.22 7.85 -11.05
C GLN A 67 16.50 6.53 -10.72
N ALA A 68 17.03 5.40 -11.16
CA ALA A 68 16.41 4.09 -10.88
C ALA A 68 16.44 3.75 -9.39
N LEU A 69 17.47 4.18 -8.66
CA LEU A 69 17.53 4.05 -7.20
C LEU A 69 16.49 4.92 -6.50
N LEU A 70 16.32 6.17 -6.94
CA LEU A 70 15.27 7.06 -6.41
C LEU A 70 13.87 6.50 -6.67
N ASP A 71 13.64 5.97 -7.86
CA ASP A 71 12.35 5.33 -8.21
C ASP A 71 12.11 4.09 -7.33
N LEU A 72 13.14 3.27 -7.09
CA LEU A 72 13.04 2.11 -6.22
C LEU A 72 12.75 2.50 -4.77
N GLU A 73 13.42 3.51 -4.24
CA GLU A 73 13.16 4.04 -2.90
C GLU A 73 11.73 4.57 -2.77
N GLY A 74 11.24 5.28 -3.78
CA GLY A 74 9.86 5.75 -3.85
C GLY A 74 8.85 4.60 -3.84
N GLU A 75 9.09 3.55 -4.63
CA GLU A 75 8.22 2.37 -4.64
C GLU A 75 8.26 1.60 -3.31
N LEU A 76 9.42 1.49 -2.67
CA LEU A 76 9.54 0.84 -1.36
C LEU A 76 8.75 1.59 -0.28
N GLU A 77 8.79 2.92 -0.30
CA GLU A 77 8.00 3.77 0.60
C GLU A 77 6.49 3.65 0.33
N LEU A 78 6.09 3.64 -0.95
CA LEU A 78 4.71 3.43 -1.36
C LEU A 78 4.20 2.07 -0.87
N ARG A 79 4.99 1.02 -1.09
CA ARG A 79 4.68 -0.33 -0.62
C ARG A 79 4.45 -0.36 0.89
N ARG A 80 5.33 0.26 1.69
CA ARG A 80 5.17 0.33 3.15
C ARG A 80 3.84 0.97 3.52
N THR A 81 3.54 2.11 2.92
CA THR A 81 2.30 2.86 3.17
C THR A 81 1.06 2.04 2.81
N LEU A 82 1.08 1.32 1.68
CA LEU A 82 -0.02 0.45 1.25
C LEU A 82 -0.21 -0.74 2.19
N GLN A 83 0.87 -1.34 2.69
CA GLN A 83 0.79 -2.43 3.68
C GLN A 83 0.21 -1.98 5.01
N GLU A 84 0.63 -0.81 5.50
CA GLU A 84 0.07 -0.19 6.70
C GLU A 84 -1.43 0.10 6.52
N THR A 85 -1.80 0.72 5.39
CA THR A 85 -3.19 1.03 5.05
C THR A 85 -4.05 -0.24 4.99
N LEU A 86 -3.57 -1.28 4.30
CA LEU A 86 -4.29 -2.55 4.21
C LEU A 86 -4.49 -3.19 5.59
N THR A 87 -3.45 -3.18 6.42
CA THR A 87 -3.53 -3.68 7.80
C THR A 87 -4.60 -2.94 8.60
N HIS A 88 -4.66 -1.61 8.47
CA HIS A 88 -5.70 -0.81 9.12
C HIS A 88 -7.10 -1.15 8.59
N LEU A 89 -7.28 -1.25 7.27
CA LEU A 89 -8.56 -1.60 6.64
C LEU A 89 -9.05 -2.99 7.07
N GLU A 90 -8.15 -3.96 7.19
CA GLU A 90 -8.46 -5.33 7.62
C GLU A 90 -8.93 -5.41 9.08
N GLN A 91 -8.56 -4.43 9.91
CA GLN A 91 -9.01 -4.32 11.30
C GLN A 91 -10.35 -3.57 11.44
N LEU A 92 -10.84 -2.93 10.39
CA LEU A 92 -12.11 -2.20 10.43
C LEU A 92 -13.31 -3.15 10.32
N GLU A 93 -14.28 -2.93 11.21
CA GLU A 93 -15.54 -3.67 11.25
C GLU A 93 -16.72 -2.71 11.24
N VAL A 94 -17.70 -2.98 10.38
CA VAL A 94 -18.96 -2.23 10.36
C VAL A 94 -19.92 -2.84 11.40
N CYS A 95 -20.00 -2.16 12.54
CA CYS A 95 -20.91 -2.50 13.64
C CYS A 95 -22.37 -2.16 13.28
N ARG A 96 -23.32 -2.81 13.97
CA ARG A 96 -24.75 -2.50 13.86
C ARG A 96 -25.15 -1.35 14.78
#